data_AF-A0A7W1E0A9-F1
#
_entry.id   AF-A0A7W1E0A9-F1
#
_cell.length_a   1.000
_cell.length_b   1.000
_cell.length_c   1.000
_cell.angle_alpha   90.00
_cell.angle_beta   90.00
_cell.angle_gamma   90.00
#
_symmetry.space_group_name_H-M   'P 1'
#
loop_
_entity.id
_entity.type
_entity.pdbx_description
1 polymer ?
#
loop_
_entity_poly.entity_id
_entity_poly.type
_entity_poly.pdbx_seq_one_letter_code
_entity_poly.pdbx_strand_id
1 'polypeptide(L)'
;MIAALEPVLDQVNIVVRDMDAAVAFYELLGVKVPTTTSVWDPHHRSAAITGGADIDLDSQAFAKQWDEGWPAGTSGAVLTFRVSDRDEVDAIYTRLTESGIRRSRRPTTLAGAPASLWSPTPTATPSPS
;
A
#
# COMPACT_ATOMS: atom_id res chain seq x y z
N MET A 1 27.23 -8.36 -11.72
CA MET A 1 25.87 -7.99 -12.17
C MET A 1 24.95 -8.22 -11.00
N ILE A 2 24.18 -7.22 -10.58
CA ILE A 2 23.10 -7.42 -9.61
C ILE A 2 22.07 -8.29 -10.34
N ALA A 3 21.56 -9.36 -9.69
CA ALA A 3 20.47 -10.14 -10.28
C ALA A 3 19.31 -9.21 -10.66
N ALA A 4 18.55 -9.56 -11.70
CA ALA A 4 17.38 -8.78 -12.07
C ALA A 4 16.40 -8.80 -10.88
N LEU A 5 16.16 -7.64 -10.29
CA LEU A 5 15.14 -7.46 -9.27
C LEU A 5 13.79 -7.56 -9.97
N GLU A 6 12.99 -8.58 -9.63
CA GLU A 6 11.68 -8.87 -10.24
C GLU A 6 10.55 -8.80 -9.21
N PRO A 7 10.16 -7.60 -8.73
CA PRO A 7 9.06 -7.47 -7.78
C PRO A 7 7.73 -7.87 -8.43
N VAL A 8 6.92 -8.61 -7.69
CA VAL A 8 5.58 -9.04 -8.13
C VAL A 8 4.54 -8.23 -7.37
N LEU A 9 3.56 -7.67 -8.07
CA LEU A 9 2.43 -7.01 -7.43
C LEU A 9 1.71 -8.02 -6.53
N ASP A 10 1.61 -7.70 -5.24
CA ASP A 10 1.09 -8.61 -4.22
C ASP A 10 -0.22 -8.10 -3.64
N GLN A 11 -0.35 -6.77 -3.48
CA GLN A 11 -1.51 -6.18 -2.83
C GLN A 11 -1.76 -4.75 -3.30
N VAL A 12 -3.04 -4.37 -3.37
CA VAL A 12 -3.52 -3.02 -3.62
C VAL A 12 -4.38 -2.57 -2.44
N ASN A 13 -3.94 -1.53 -1.74
CA ASN A 13 -4.73 -0.91 -0.68
C ASN A 13 -5.44 0.33 -1.24
N ILE A 14 -6.76 0.40 -1.11
CA ILE A 14 -7.59 1.52 -1.54
C ILE A 14 -7.86 2.39 -0.32
N VAL A 15 -7.40 3.64 -0.36
CA VAL A 15 -7.56 4.58 0.76
C VAL A 15 -8.93 5.25 0.69
N VAL A 16 -9.78 4.97 1.67
CA VAL A 16 -11.18 5.39 1.73
C VAL A 16 -11.43 6.41 2.84
N ARG A 17 -12.42 7.30 2.61
CA ARG A 17 -12.82 8.34 3.56
C ARG A 17 -13.86 7.86 4.58
N ASP A 18 -14.64 6.86 4.18
CA ASP A 18 -15.72 6.27 4.95
C ASP A 18 -15.64 4.76 4.72
N MET A 19 -15.25 4.02 5.76
CA MET A 19 -15.01 2.59 5.66
C MET A 19 -16.31 1.82 5.43
N ASP A 20 -17.37 2.19 6.15
CA ASP A 20 -18.65 1.49 6.08
C ASP A 20 -19.31 1.70 4.71
N ALA A 21 -19.26 2.94 4.18
CA ALA A 21 -19.76 3.22 2.84
C ALA A 21 -18.97 2.48 1.75
N ALA A 22 -17.64 2.36 1.91
CA ALA A 22 -16.81 1.62 0.97
C ALA A 22 -17.10 0.11 1.01
N VAL A 23 -17.19 -0.48 2.21
CA VAL A 23 -17.56 -1.88 2.40
C VAL A 23 -18.91 -2.16 1.76
N ALA A 24 -19.93 -1.34 2.05
CA ALA A 24 -21.25 -1.50 1.47
C ALA A 24 -21.22 -1.45 -0.07
N PHE A 25 -20.41 -0.55 -0.64
CA PHE A 25 -20.22 -0.49 -2.10
C PHE A 25 -19.64 -1.79 -2.68
N TYR A 26 -18.60 -2.35 -2.08
CA TYR A 26 -17.99 -3.59 -2.57
C TYR A 26 -18.90 -4.81 -2.35
N GLU A 27 -19.61 -4.86 -1.24
CA GLU A 27 -20.60 -5.92 -0.99
C GLU A 27 -21.75 -5.88 -2.00
N LEU A 28 -22.19 -4.69 -2.43
CA LEU A 28 -23.16 -4.52 -3.52
C LEU A 28 -22.65 -5.04 -4.86
N LEU A 29 -21.33 -5.01 -5.10
CA LEU A 29 -20.70 -5.63 -6.27
C LEU A 29 -20.51 -7.15 -6.14
N GLY A 30 -20.91 -7.74 -5.01
CA GLY A 30 -20.70 -9.16 -4.71
C GLY A 30 -19.30 -9.50 -4.20
N VAL A 31 -18.47 -8.49 -3.91
CA VAL A 31 -17.17 -8.68 -3.27
C VAL A 31 -17.39 -8.76 -1.78
N LYS A 32 -17.06 -9.91 -1.19
CA LYS A 32 -17.21 -10.12 0.25
C LYS A 32 -16.10 -9.37 1.00
N VAL A 33 -16.46 -8.56 1.99
CA VAL A 33 -15.51 -7.96 2.92
C VAL A 33 -15.86 -8.42 4.33
N PRO A 34 -15.22 -9.48 4.86
CA PRO A 34 -15.60 -10.06 6.14
C PRO A 34 -15.60 -9.01 7.27
N THR A 35 -16.70 -8.92 8.01
CA THR A 35 -16.75 -8.17 9.27
C THR A 35 -16.07 -9.00 10.35
N THR A 36 -15.24 -8.35 11.16
CA THR A 36 -14.60 -8.96 12.32
C THR A 36 -15.01 -8.25 13.60
N THR A 37 -14.48 -8.68 14.75
CA THR A 37 -14.61 -7.95 16.02
C THR A 37 -13.35 -7.14 16.35
N SER A 38 -12.51 -6.88 15.34
CA SER A 38 -11.25 -6.20 15.50
C SER A 38 -11.46 -4.71 15.71
N VAL A 39 -10.73 -4.13 16.66
CA VAL A 39 -10.64 -2.66 16.82
C VAL A 39 -10.01 -1.98 15.60
N TRP A 40 -9.41 -2.75 14.68
CA TRP A 40 -8.82 -2.27 13.44
C TRP A 40 -9.79 -2.18 12.28
N ASP A 41 -11.00 -2.74 12.37
CA ASP A 41 -11.98 -2.74 11.27
C ASP A 41 -12.30 -1.33 10.72
N PRO A 42 -12.35 -0.26 11.54
CA PRO A 42 -12.52 1.11 11.03
C PRO A 42 -11.30 1.63 10.22
N HIS A 43 -10.16 0.97 10.33
CA HIS A 43 -8.88 1.41 9.78
C HIS A 43 -8.37 0.57 8.62
N HIS A 44 -8.68 -0.73 8.61
CA HIS A 44 -8.20 -1.68 7.63
C HIS A 44 -9.18 -2.83 7.46
N ARG A 45 -9.52 -3.18 6.21
CA ARG A 45 -10.40 -4.32 5.87
C ARG A 45 -9.92 -5.02 4.62
N SER A 46 -9.80 -6.34 4.68
CA SER A 46 -9.44 -7.15 3.50
C SER A 46 -10.67 -7.65 2.75
N ALA A 47 -10.68 -7.42 1.44
CA ALA A 47 -11.69 -7.97 0.56
C ALA A 47 -11.32 -9.42 0.21
N ALA A 48 -12.28 -10.33 0.34
CA ALA A 48 -12.12 -11.72 -0.07
C ALA A 48 -12.28 -11.82 -1.59
N ILE A 49 -11.21 -11.47 -2.31
CA ILE A 49 -11.10 -11.58 -3.76
C ILE A 49 -10.16 -12.74 -4.10
N THR A 50 -10.54 -13.55 -5.07
CA THR A 50 -9.67 -14.57 -5.65
C THR A 50 -8.95 -13.98 -6.86
N GLY A 51 -7.63 -13.86 -6.81
CA GLY A 51 -6.85 -13.24 -7.88
C GLY A 51 -5.34 -13.27 -7.60
N GLY A 52 -4.56 -12.61 -8.46
CA GLY A 52 -3.09 -12.54 -8.34
C GLY A 52 -2.57 -11.52 -7.32
N ALA A 53 -3.41 -10.58 -6.86
CA ALA A 53 -3.07 -9.60 -5.83
C ALA A 53 -4.26 -9.40 -4.88
N ASP A 54 -3.97 -9.16 -3.61
CA ASP A 54 -4.96 -8.88 -2.58
C ASP A 54 -5.52 -7.45 -2.74
N ILE A 55 -6.77 -7.24 -2.30
CA ILE A 55 -7.37 -5.91 -2.22
C ILE A 55 -7.76 -5.62 -0.79
N ASP A 56 -7.20 -4.54 -0.26
CA ASP A 56 -7.50 -4.05 1.08
C ASP A 56 -8.09 -2.63 1.01
N LEU A 57 -8.91 -2.29 1.99
CA LEU A 57 -9.43 -0.95 2.22
C LEU A 57 -8.72 -0.36 3.43
N ASP A 58 -8.13 0.82 3.27
CA ASP A 58 -7.43 1.52 4.34
C ASP A 58 -8.10 2.86 4.63
N SER A 59 -8.24 3.22 5.91
CA SER A 59 -8.65 4.58 6.27
C SER A 59 -7.54 5.58 5.97
N GLN A 60 -7.89 6.85 5.77
CA GLN A 60 -6.91 7.93 5.62
C GLN A 60 -5.94 8.06 6.80
N ALA A 61 -6.40 7.72 8.02
CA ALA A 61 -5.58 7.72 9.21
C ALA A 61 -4.53 6.61 9.17
N PHE A 62 -4.91 5.43 8.67
CA PHE A 62 -4.04 4.28 8.56
C PHE A 62 -3.06 4.39 7.39
N ALA A 63 -3.46 5.01 6.27
CA ALA A 63 -2.61 5.26 5.11
C ALA A 63 -1.28 5.95 5.48
N LYS A 64 -1.28 6.78 6.53
CA LYS A 64 -0.08 7.47 7.04
C LYS A 64 0.99 6.55 7.60
N GLN A 65 0.65 5.30 7.93
CA GLN A 65 1.63 4.29 8.35
C GLN A 65 2.54 3.86 7.18
N TRP A 66 1.99 3.89 5.96
CA TRP A 66 2.67 3.53 4.71
C TRP A 66 3.28 4.76 4.02
N ASP A 67 2.56 5.89 4.05
CA ASP A 67 3.00 7.16 3.51
C ASP A 67 2.82 8.30 4.52
N GLU A 68 3.89 8.65 5.24
CA GLU A 68 3.88 9.77 6.20
C GLU A 68 3.46 11.11 5.56
N GLY A 69 3.66 11.26 4.25
CA GLY A 69 3.28 12.43 3.46
C GLY A 69 1.87 12.38 2.89
N TRP A 70 1.06 11.37 3.24
CA TRP A 70 -0.29 11.20 2.68
C TRP A 70 -1.14 12.47 2.89
N PRO A 71 -1.64 13.09 1.80
CA PRO A 71 -2.40 14.33 1.91
C PRO A 71 -3.68 14.16 2.72
N ALA A 72 -4.02 15.15 3.55
CA ALA A 72 -5.26 15.12 4.28
C ALA A 72 -6.47 15.20 3.32
N GLY A 73 -7.53 14.44 3.61
CA GLY A 73 -8.78 14.52 2.86
C GLY A 73 -8.77 13.84 1.48
N THR A 74 -7.68 13.18 1.08
CA THR A 74 -7.59 12.48 -0.22
C THR A 74 -7.87 10.98 -0.11
N SER A 75 -8.39 10.42 -1.20
CA SER A 75 -8.41 8.98 -1.49
C SER A 75 -7.34 8.65 -2.53
N GLY A 76 -6.94 7.40 -2.62
CA GLY A 76 -5.87 6.96 -3.51
C GLY A 76 -5.56 5.47 -3.33
N ALA A 77 -4.39 5.03 -3.78
CA ALA A 77 -3.95 3.66 -3.62
C ALA A 77 -2.52 3.58 -3.06
N VAL A 78 -2.26 2.54 -2.26
CA VAL A 78 -0.92 2.08 -1.92
C VAL A 78 -0.72 0.74 -2.62
N LEU A 79 0.41 0.60 -3.33
CA LEU A 79 0.76 -0.62 -4.04
C LEU A 79 1.89 -1.33 -3.32
N THR A 80 1.71 -2.61 -3.08
CA THR A 80 2.69 -3.46 -2.41
C THR A 80 3.24 -4.47 -3.42
N PHE A 81 4.57 -4.49 -3.54
CA PHE A 81 5.28 -5.46 -4.35
C PHE A 81 6.08 -6.39 -3.46
N ARG A 82 5.88 -7.70 -3.63
CA ARG A 82 6.64 -8.74 -2.96
C ARG A 82 7.93 -9.02 -3.71
N VAL A 83 8.99 -9.24 -2.95
CA VAL A 83 10.32 -9.61 -3.44
C VAL A 83 10.77 -10.93 -2.81
N SER A 84 11.85 -11.51 -3.31
CA SER A 84 12.29 -12.86 -2.93
C SER A 84 12.84 -12.90 -1.51
N ASP A 85 13.53 -11.85 -1.10
CA ASP A 85 14.08 -11.69 0.25
C ASP A 85 14.21 -10.22 0.67
N ARG A 86 14.67 -10.01 1.91
CA ARG A 86 14.74 -8.68 2.52
C ARG A 86 15.88 -7.82 1.95
N ASP A 87 16.96 -8.41 1.46
CA ASP A 87 18.08 -7.66 0.90
C ASP A 87 17.67 -7.02 -0.44
N GLU A 88 16.78 -7.67 -1.20
CA GLU A 88 16.17 -7.08 -2.41
C GLU A 88 15.37 -5.81 -2.12
N VAL A 89 14.68 -5.73 -0.97
CA VAL A 89 13.97 -4.51 -0.54
C VAL A 89 14.95 -3.34 -0.39
N ASP A 90 16.05 -3.57 0.32
CA ASP A 90 17.07 -2.54 0.56
C ASP A 90 17.79 -2.14 -0.74
N ALA A 91 18.04 -3.10 -1.64
CA ALA A 91 18.65 -2.84 -2.95
C ALA A 91 17.74 -1.99 -3.85
N ILE A 92 16.45 -2.32 -3.95
CA ILE A 92 15.48 -1.55 -4.73
C ILE A 92 15.28 -0.16 -4.10
N TYR A 93 15.18 -0.09 -2.78
CA TYR A 93 15.10 1.18 -2.08
C TYR A 93 16.30 2.08 -2.40
N THR A 94 17.52 1.55 -2.31
CA THR A 94 18.75 2.29 -2.65
C THR A 94 18.68 2.79 -4.09
N ARG A 95 18.37 1.93 -5.06
CA ARG A 95 18.22 2.27 -6.48
C ARG A 95 17.22 3.40 -6.72
N LEU A 96 16.04 3.35 -6.09
CA LEU A 96 15.02 4.40 -6.22
C LEU A 96 15.48 5.73 -5.65
N THR A 97 16.14 5.70 -4.48
CA THR A 97 16.61 6.92 -3.81
C THR A 97 17.78 7.59 -4.53
N GLU A 98 18.72 6.80 -5.08
CA GLU A 98 19.82 7.32 -5.91
C GLU A 98 19.32 7.92 -7.23
N SER A 99 18.16 7.48 -7.71
CA SER A 99 17.49 8.04 -8.90
C SER A 99 16.72 9.34 -8.62
N GLY A 100 16.74 9.85 -7.38
CA GLY A 100 16.09 11.11 -7.01
C GLY A 100 14.57 11.04 -6.81
N ILE A 101 13.99 9.84 -6.78
CA ILE A 101 12.54 9.66 -6.56
C ILE A 101 12.22 9.98 -5.09
N ARG A 102 11.24 10.86 -4.86
CA ARG A 102 10.78 11.26 -3.52
C ARG A 102 10.14 10.06 -2.81
N ARG A 103 10.54 9.82 -1.57
CA ARG A 103 10.09 8.72 -0.72
C ARG A 103 9.19 9.21 0.41
N SER A 104 8.27 8.36 0.85
CA SER A 104 7.50 8.60 2.07
C SER A 104 8.23 8.13 3.34
N ARG A 105 8.95 6.99 3.28
CA ARG A 105 9.63 6.37 4.43
C ARG A 105 10.72 5.38 4.01
N ARG A 106 11.65 5.04 4.93
CA ARG A 106 12.62 3.92 4.79
C ARG A 106 11.94 2.58 5.08
N PRO A 107 12.29 1.47 4.40
CA PRO A 107 11.77 0.14 4.71
C PRO A 107 11.95 -0.16 6.20
N THR A 108 10.85 -0.49 6.87
CA THR A 108 10.85 -1.01 8.23
C THR A 108 10.21 -2.38 8.21
N THR A 109 10.58 -3.23 9.15
CA THR A 109 9.76 -4.40 9.43
C THR A 109 8.52 -3.92 10.17
N LEU A 110 7.34 -3.95 9.53
CA LEU A 110 6.07 -3.98 10.25
C LEU A 110 5.81 -5.43 10.64
N ALA A 111 5.39 -5.67 11.88
CA ALA A 111 5.21 -7.02 12.40
C ALA A 111 4.23 -7.81 11.49
N GLY A 112 4.71 -8.88 10.87
CA GLY A 112 3.92 -9.77 10.00
C GLY A 112 3.92 -9.44 8.51
N ALA A 113 4.53 -8.34 8.06
CA ALA A 113 4.60 -8.02 6.63
C ALA A 113 5.73 -8.82 5.94
N PRO A 114 5.48 -9.49 4.80
CA PRO A 114 6.53 -10.13 4.00
C PRO A 114 7.53 -9.08 3.47
N ALA A 115 8.67 -9.54 2.94
CA ALA A 115 9.64 -8.66 2.28
C ALA A 115 8.95 -7.94 1.10
N SER A 116 8.60 -6.67 1.33
CA SER A 116 7.71 -5.94 0.45
C SER A 116 8.13 -4.48 0.34
N LEU A 117 7.86 -3.91 -0.84
CA LEU A 117 8.08 -2.51 -1.16
C LEU A 117 6.74 -1.83 -1.36
N TRP A 118 6.58 -0.67 -0.75
CA TRP A 118 5.38 0.14 -0.88
C TRP A 118 5.68 1.31 -1.81
N SER A 119 4.86 1.48 -2.85
CA SER A 119 4.91 2.71 -3.63
C SER A 119 4.03 3.77 -2.94
N PRO A 120 4.58 4.91 -2.47
CA PRO A 120 3.74 6.09 -2.34
C PRO A 120 3.28 6.48 -3.75
N THR A 121 2.04 6.97 -3.89
CA THR A 121 1.60 7.54 -5.16
C THR A 121 2.60 8.65 -5.54
N PRO A 122 3.33 8.56 -6.68
CA PRO A 122 4.36 9.53 -7.00
C PRO A 122 3.72 10.90 -7.18
N THR A 123 3.97 11.82 -6.25
CA THR A 123 3.67 13.23 -6.50
C THR A 123 4.83 13.79 -7.31
N ALA A 124 4.58 14.16 -8.56
CA ALA A 124 5.58 14.84 -9.37
C ALA A 124 6.06 16.12 -8.64
N THR A 125 7.36 16.39 -8.71
CA THR A 125 7.88 17.71 -8.33
C THR A 125 7.17 18.74 -9.21
N PRO A 126 6.50 19.76 -8.67
CA PRO A 126 6.07 20.88 -9.50
C PRO A 126 7.33 21.47 -10.14
N SER A 127 7.34 21.62 -11.46
CA SER A 127 8.40 22.38 -12.14
C SER A 127 8.52 23.75 -11.48
N PRO A 128 9.73 24.25 -11.21
CA PRO A 128 9.88 25.63 -10.76
C PRO A 128 9.31 26.55 -11.85
N SER A 129 8.43 27.47 -11.43
CA SER A 129 7.88 28.53 -12.27
C SER A 129 8.96 29.50 -12.77
#